data_AF-A0A928VH00-F1
#
_entry.id   AF-A0A928VH00-F1
#
_cell.length_a   1.000
_cell.length_b   1.000
_cell.length_c   1.000
_cell.angle_alpha   90.00
_cell.angle_beta   90.00
_cell.angle_gamma   90.00
#
_symmetry.space_group_name_H-M   'P 1'
#
loop_
_entity.id
_entity.type
_entity.pdbx_description
1 polymer ?
#
loop_
_entity_poly.entity_id
_entity_poly.type
_entity_poly.pdbx_seq_one_letter_code
_entity_poly.pdbx_strand_id
1 'polypeptide(L)'
;MNLAVEELPVEIPSDPIESAEAVGLHYVTDEMPGIQRKRSGKSFIYFEPNGDRIKDEKTIQRINSLAIPPAYQNVWICPLENGHLQATGRDAKGRKQYRYHPLWRSIRDQTKFTRMIAFSQALPEIRRRIEHDLSLHGLPKQKVLATVLKLMELTRIRVGNEEYAKTNNSYGLTTLHDEHVNITGSKVQFEFRGKSGVDHAIEVSDKRLAKIVKRCQDLPGQE
;
A
#
# COMPACT_ATOMS: atom_id res chain seq x y z
N MET A 1 -0.29 -12.10 -29.04
CA MET A 1 0.98 -12.86 -28.87
C MET A 1 1.23 -12.88 -27.37
N ASN A 2 1.01 -14.03 -26.72
CA ASN A 2 1.20 -14.16 -25.28
C ASN A 2 2.70 -14.20 -25.01
N LEU A 3 3.28 -13.09 -24.53
CA LEU A 3 4.58 -13.12 -23.91
C LEU A 3 4.47 -14.06 -22.71
N ALA A 4 5.11 -15.23 -22.81
CA ALA A 4 5.32 -16.10 -21.66
C ALA A 4 6.10 -15.31 -20.59
N VAL A 5 5.93 -15.69 -19.32
CA VAL A 5 6.62 -15.05 -18.18
C VAL A 5 8.16 -15.04 -18.36
N GLU A 6 8.68 -15.87 -19.26
CA GLU A 6 10.10 -16.01 -19.62
C GLU A 6 10.63 -14.94 -20.60
N GLU A 7 9.78 -14.09 -21.20
CA GLU A 7 10.18 -13.03 -22.16
C GLU A 7 9.98 -11.60 -21.59
N LEU A 8 10.10 -11.43 -20.27
CA LEU A 8 10.04 -10.09 -19.67
C LEU A 8 11.33 -9.31 -19.98
N PRO A 9 11.25 -8.02 -20.39
CA PRO A 9 12.42 -7.23 -20.74
C PRO A 9 13.37 -7.06 -19.54
N VAL A 10 14.67 -7.10 -19.82
CA VAL A 10 15.77 -7.10 -18.82
C VAL A 10 15.77 -5.83 -17.96
N GLU A 11 15.33 -4.70 -18.52
CA GLU A 11 15.16 -3.45 -17.80
C GLU A 11 13.72 -2.97 -17.95
N ILE A 12 12.96 -3.01 -16.86
CA ILE A 12 11.62 -2.46 -16.79
C ILE A 12 11.72 -1.05 -16.18
N PRO A 13 11.22 -0.02 -16.88
CA PRO A 13 11.20 1.35 -16.36
C PRO A 13 10.48 1.45 -15.01
N SER A 14 10.86 2.41 -14.18
CA SER A 14 10.19 2.59 -12.87
C SER A 14 8.84 3.30 -12.98
N ASP A 15 8.65 4.05 -14.08
CA ASP A 15 7.40 4.74 -14.39
C ASP A 15 6.28 3.71 -14.67
N PRO A 16 5.10 3.85 -14.05
CA PRO A 16 4.00 2.90 -14.21
C PRO A 16 3.46 2.79 -15.64
N ILE A 17 3.47 3.87 -16.43
CA ILE A 17 2.95 3.89 -17.79
C ILE A 17 3.94 3.14 -18.68
N GLU A 18 5.21 3.53 -18.64
CA GLU A 18 6.28 2.88 -19.40
C GLU A 18 6.42 1.40 -19.03
N SER A 19 6.26 1.04 -17.74
CA SER A 19 6.22 -0.36 -17.28
C SER A 19 5.10 -1.18 -17.93
N ALA A 20 3.92 -0.58 -18.13
CA ALA A 20 2.79 -1.25 -18.74
C ALA A 20 3.05 -1.49 -20.23
N GLU A 21 3.52 -0.45 -20.92
CA GLU A 21 3.80 -0.50 -22.36
C GLU A 21 4.89 -1.50 -22.71
N ALA A 22 5.94 -1.61 -21.87
CA ALA A 22 7.06 -2.54 -22.07
C ALA A 22 6.64 -4.02 -22.20
N VAL A 23 5.41 -4.37 -21.82
CA VAL A 23 4.87 -5.74 -21.92
C VAL A 23 3.55 -5.81 -22.68
N GLY A 24 3.24 -4.77 -23.45
CA GLY A 24 2.02 -4.68 -24.24
C GLY A 24 0.73 -4.47 -23.44
N LEU A 25 0.83 -3.97 -22.21
CA LEU A 25 -0.33 -3.54 -21.42
C LEU A 25 -0.61 -2.05 -21.62
N HIS A 26 -1.89 -1.68 -21.58
CA HIS A 26 -2.30 -0.27 -21.54
C HIS A 26 -2.45 0.22 -20.10
N TYR A 27 -1.88 1.39 -19.82
CA TYR A 27 -2.16 2.10 -18.59
C TYR A 27 -3.57 2.71 -18.65
N VAL A 28 -4.46 2.30 -17.75
CA VAL A 28 -5.89 2.65 -17.74
C VAL A 28 -6.35 3.01 -16.33
N THR A 29 -7.37 3.85 -16.21
CA THR A 29 -7.98 4.22 -14.92
C THR A 29 -9.46 3.85 -14.91
N ASP A 30 -10.06 3.67 -13.73
CA ASP A 30 -11.48 3.39 -13.62
C ASP A 30 -12.39 4.63 -13.74
N GLU A 31 -11.81 5.74 -14.20
CA GLU A 31 -12.52 6.96 -14.60
C GLU A 31 -12.99 6.89 -16.06
N MET A 32 -12.36 6.02 -16.87
CA MET A 32 -12.82 5.79 -18.23
C MET A 32 -14.12 4.94 -18.25
N PRO A 33 -14.93 5.01 -19.32
CA PRO A 33 -16.10 4.16 -19.47
C PRO A 33 -15.72 2.67 -19.38
N GLY A 34 -16.43 1.91 -18.53
CA GLY A 34 -16.13 0.50 -18.28
C GLY A 34 -17.36 -0.39 -18.34
N ILE A 35 -17.10 -1.69 -18.43
CA ILE A 35 -18.12 -2.74 -18.41
C ILE A 35 -18.78 -2.76 -17.04
N GLN A 36 -20.11 -2.76 -17.04
CA GLN A 36 -20.92 -2.85 -15.83
C GLN A 36 -21.38 -4.29 -15.62
N ARG A 37 -21.50 -4.71 -14.35
CA ARG A 37 -22.13 -5.99 -13.99
C ARG A 37 -23.47 -5.74 -13.30
N LYS A 38 -24.49 -6.54 -13.63
CA LYS A 38 -25.77 -6.58 -12.91
C LYS A 38 -26.06 -7.99 -12.46
N ARG A 39 -26.64 -8.13 -11.27
CA ARG A 39 -27.00 -9.44 -10.71
C ARG A 39 -28.21 -10.01 -11.44
N SER A 40 -28.16 -11.29 -11.80
CA SER A 40 -29.27 -12.04 -12.39
C SER A 40 -29.40 -13.39 -11.67
N GLY A 41 -30.27 -13.45 -10.66
CA GLY A 41 -30.38 -14.61 -9.78
C GLY A 41 -29.06 -14.94 -9.07
N LYS A 42 -28.49 -16.11 -9.37
CA LYS A 42 -27.22 -16.59 -8.79
C LYS A 42 -25.98 -16.18 -9.61
N SER A 43 -26.15 -15.56 -10.77
CA SER A 43 -25.06 -15.17 -11.67
C SER A 43 -25.03 -13.65 -11.90
N PHE A 44 -24.07 -13.21 -12.70
CA PHE A 44 -23.97 -11.84 -13.19
C PHE A 44 -24.14 -11.82 -14.71
N ILE A 45 -24.74 -10.74 -15.19
CA ILE A 45 -24.78 -10.36 -16.60
C ILE A 45 -24.00 -9.06 -16.78
N TYR A 46 -23.39 -8.88 -17.95
CA TYR A 46 -22.47 -7.79 -18.22
C TYR A 46 -23.00 -6.88 -19.32
N PHE A 47 -22.67 -5.60 -19.21
CA PHE A 47 -23.10 -4.56 -20.13
C PHE A 47 -21.90 -3.69 -20.53
N GLU A 48 -21.80 -3.40 -21.82
CA GLU A 48 -20.86 -2.43 -22.37
C GLU A 48 -21.15 -1.03 -21.83
N PRO A 49 -20.18 -0.09 -21.91
CA PRO A 49 -20.39 1.29 -21.46
C PRO A 49 -21.56 2.00 -22.15
N ASN A 50 -21.91 1.60 -23.38
CA ASN A 50 -23.06 2.12 -24.12
C ASN A 50 -24.41 1.52 -23.69
N GLY A 51 -24.41 0.54 -22.77
CA GLY A 51 -25.60 -0.13 -22.26
C GLY A 51 -25.97 -1.45 -22.95
N ASP A 52 -25.22 -1.85 -23.99
CA ASP A 52 -25.49 -3.10 -24.71
C ASP A 52 -25.11 -4.32 -23.88
N ARG A 53 -25.95 -5.37 -23.93
CA ARG A 53 -25.68 -6.60 -23.20
C ARG A 53 -24.56 -7.40 -23.87
N ILE A 54 -23.51 -7.69 -23.12
CA ILE A 54 -22.43 -8.58 -23.55
C ILE A 54 -22.94 -10.02 -23.53
N LYS A 55 -22.87 -10.66 -24.70
CA LYS A 55 -23.20 -12.09 -24.90
C LYS A 55 -22.01 -12.91 -25.40
N ASP A 56 -20.92 -12.25 -25.78
CA ASP A 56 -19.71 -12.92 -26.23
C ASP A 56 -19.11 -13.78 -25.11
N GLU A 57 -18.98 -15.08 -25.38
CA GLU A 57 -18.55 -16.06 -24.39
C GLU A 57 -17.12 -15.83 -23.93
N LYS A 58 -16.22 -15.40 -24.83
CA LYS A 58 -14.81 -15.15 -24.51
C LYS A 58 -14.68 -13.99 -23.52
N THR A 59 -15.39 -12.89 -23.79
CA THR A 59 -15.44 -11.72 -22.91
C THR A 59 -16.01 -12.09 -21.54
N ILE A 60 -17.10 -12.86 -21.49
CA ILE A 60 -17.71 -13.33 -20.24
C ILE A 60 -16.74 -14.22 -19.45
N GLN A 61 -16.05 -15.16 -20.11
CA GLN A 61 -15.06 -16.03 -19.48
C GLN A 61 -13.90 -15.24 -18.89
N ARG A 62 -13.36 -14.26 -19.64
CA ARG A 62 -12.31 -13.35 -19.15
C ARG A 62 -12.77 -12.62 -17.88
N ILE A 63 -13.94 -12.00 -17.90
CA ILE A 63 -14.46 -11.26 -16.74
C ILE A 63 -14.66 -12.19 -15.54
N ASN A 64 -15.20 -13.40 -15.76
CA ASN A 64 -15.37 -14.39 -14.70
C ASN A 64 -14.03 -14.83 -14.08
N SER A 65 -12.96 -14.97 -14.89
CA SER A 65 -11.63 -15.32 -14.39
C SER A 65 -11.01 -14.25 -13.48
N LEU A 66 -11.50 -13.01 -13.51
CA LEU A 66 -11.07 -11.95 -12.58
C LEU A 66 -11.51 -12.22 -11.13
N ALA A 67 -12.43 -13.18 -10.92
CA ALA A 67 -12.95 -13.57 -9.61
C ALA A 67 -13.35 -12.35 -8.75
N ILE A 68 -14.12 -11.43 -9.34
CA ILE A 68 -14.61 -10.23 -8.67
C ILE A 68 -15.68 -10.66 -7.64
N PRO A 69 -15.46 -10.46 -6.33
CA PRO A 69 -16.35 -10.98 -5.31
C PRO A 69 -17.79 -10.50 -5.51
N PRO A 70 -18.80 -11.37 -5.30
CA PRO A 70 -20.21 -11.03 -5.56
C PRO A 70 -20.72 -9.90 -4.66
N ALA A 71 -20.14 -9.73 -3.47
CA ALA A 71 -20.52 -8.69 -2.51
C ALA A 71 -19.98 -7.29 -2.85
N TYR A 72 -19.07 -7.17 -3.83
CA TYR A 72 -18.52 -5.85 -4.18
C TYR A 72 -19.57 -4.96 -4.84
N GLN A 73 -19.61 -3.70 -4.41
CA GLN A 73 -20.46 -2.65 -4.95
C GLN A 73 -19.66 -1.73 -5.88
N ASN A 74 -20.34 -0.90 -6.68
CA ASN A 74 -19.72 0.08 -7.57
C ASN A 74 -18.57 -0.52 -8.40
N VAL A 75 -18.87 -1.64 -9.05
CA VAL A 75 -17.86 -2.40 -9.80
C VAL A 75 -17.69 -1.81 -11.19
N TRP A 76 -16.44 -1.45 -11.50
CA TRP A 76 -15.98 -1.10 -12.83
C TRP A 76 -15.11 -2.24 -13.38
N ILE A 77 -15.30 -2.61 -14.64
CA ILE A 77 -14.56 -3.69 -15.30
C ILE A 77 -13.95 -3.12 -16.58
N CYS A 78 -12.66 -3.35 -16.79
CA CYS A 78 -11.95 -2.83 -17.95
C CYS A 78 -12.45 -3.47 -19.25
N PRO A 79 -12.79 -2.67 -20.28
CA PRO A 79 -13.18 -3.20 -21.58
C PRO A 79 -11.98 -3.83 -22.32
N LEU A 80 -10.76 -3.34 -22.07
CA LEU A 80 -9.54 -3.82 -22.71
C LEU A 80 -8.98 -5.06 -21.99
N GLU A 81 -8.76 -6.14 -22.73
CA GLU A 81 -8.14 -7.36 -22.19
C GLU A 81 -6.71 -7.11 -21.68
N ASN A 82 -5.98 -6.23 -22.36
CA ASN A 82 -4.61 -5.83 -22.01
C ASN A 82 -4.54 -4.55 -21.16
N GLY A 83 -5.63 -4.09 -20.55
CA GLY A 83 -5.58 -3.04 -19.54
C GLY A 83 -4.85 -3.52 -18.27
N HIS A 84 -3.85 -2.79 -17.77
CA HIS A 84 -3.10 -3.22 -16.59
C HIS A 84 -4.00 -3.37 -15.34
N LEU A 85 -5.02 -2.50 -15.23
CA LEU A 85 -6.09 -2.58 -14.25
C LEU A 85 -7.32 -3.19 -14.91
N GLN A 86 -7.76 -4.35 -14.41
CA GLN A 86 -8.83 -5.14 -15.00
C GLN A 86 -10.19 -4.92 -14.34
N ALA A 87 -10.23 -4.62 -13.04
CA ALA A 87 -11.47 -4.22 -12.38
C ALA A 87 -11.21 -3.45 -11.09
N THR A 88 -12.18 -2.62 -10.71
CA THR A 88 -12.28 -2.03 -9.37
C THR A 88 -13.66 -2.31 -8.77
N GLY A 89 -13.76 -2.22 -7.46
CA GLY A 89 -15.03 -2.32 -6.74
C GLY A 89 -14.87 -1.90 -5.29
N ARG A 90 -15.96 -1.70 -4.58
CA ARG A 90 -15.97 -1.39 -3.15
C ARG A 90 -16.35 -2.63 -2.35
N ASP A 91 -15.54 -2.97 -1.35
CA ASP A 91 -15.86 -4.08 -0.43
C ASP A 91 -16.95 -3.68 0.58
N ALA A 92 -17.32 -4.61 1.46
CA ALA A 92 -18.34 -4.38 2.50
C ALA A 92 -17.98 -3.27 3.50
N LYS A 93 -16.70 -2.87 3.59
CA LYS A 93 -16.22 -1.75 4.39
C LYS A 93 -16.08 -0.46 3.57
N GLY A 94 -16.57 -0.43 2.33
CA GLY A 94 -16.49 0.73 1.43
C GLY A 94 -15.13 0.96 0.78
N ARG A 95 -14.12 0.12 1.08
CA ARG A 95 -12.75 0.28 0.59
C ARG A 95 -12.68 -0.08 -0.89
N LYS A 96 -12.00 0.74 -1.67
CA LYS A 96 -11.75 0.47 -3.09
C LYS A 96 -10.74 -0.68 -3.22
N GLN A 97 -11.16 -1.72 -3.93
CA GLN A 97 -10.43 -2.95 -4.20
C GLN A 97 -10.13 -3.02 -5.69
N TYR A 98 -8.99 -3.63 -6.02
CA TYR A 98 -8.45 -3.67 -7.37
C TYR A 98 -8.26 -5.12 -7.84
N ARG A 99 -8.37 -5.34 -9.15
CA ARG A 99 -7.94 -6.54 -9.86
C ARG A 99 -7.04 -6.09 -10.99
N TYR A 100 -5.82 -6.61 -11.02
CA TYR A 100 -4.82 -6.26 -12.03
C TYR A 100 -4.63 -7.41 -13.02
N HIS A 101 -4.16 -7.08 -14.22
CA HIS A 101 -3.68 -8.07 -15.17
C HIS A 101 -2.51 -8.87 -14.57
N PRO A 102 -2.41 -10.20 -14.77
CA PRO A 102 -1.32 -11.00 -14.20
C PRO A 102 0.07 -10.48 -14.53
N LEU A 103 0.31 -10.09 -15.79
CA LEU A 103 1.60 -9.51 -16.22
C LEU A 103 1.95 -8.23 -15.47
N TRP A 104 0.97 -7.38 -15.16
CA TRP A 104 1.22 -6.14 -14.39
C TRP A 104 1.83 -6.44 -13.03
N ARG A 105 1.32 -7.48 -12.35
CA ARG A 105 1.85 -7.89 -11.05
C ARG A 105 3.29 -8.36 -11.17
N SER A 106 3.60 -9.22 -12.14
CA SER A 106 4.94 -9.76 -12.36
C SER A 106 5.98 -8.67 -12.60
N ILE A 107 5.63 -7.66 -13.38
CA ILE A 107 6.51 -6.54 -13.76
C ILE A 107 6.71 -5.58 -12.59
N ARG A 108 5.64 -5.22 -11.89
CA ARG A 108 5.75 -4.40 -10.68
C ARG A 108 6.58 -5.11 -9.61
N ASP A 109 6.49 -6.43 -9.53
CA ASP A 109 7.35 -7.25 -8.69
C ASP A 109 8.81 -7.26 -9.15
N GLN A 110 9.13 -7.09 -10.43
CA GLN A 110 10.52 -6.98 -10.90
C GLN A 110 11.10 -5.56 -10.69
N THR A 111 10.33 -4.51 -11.03
CA THR A 111 10.76 -3.11 -10.82
C THR A 111 11.11 -2.79 -9.37
N LYS A 112 10.58 -3.55 -8.39
CA LYS A 112 10.94 -3.38 -6.97
C LYS A 112 12.43 -3.57 -6.73
N PHE A 113 13.09 -4.49 -7.45
CA PHE A 113 14.52 -4.75 -7.28
C PHE A 113 15.36 -3.59 -7.80
N THR A 114 15.01 -3.05 -8.97
CA THR A 114 15.67 -1.85 -9.53
C THR A 114 15.50 -0.65 -8.61
N ARG A 115 14.28 -0.44 -8.06
CA ARG A 115 14.04 0.63 -7.08
C ARG A 115 14.82 0.44 -5.77
N MET A 116 15.10 -0.80 -5.38
CA MET A 116 15.95 -1.07 -4.21
C MET A 116 17.40 -0.66 -4.42
N ILE A 117 17.93 -0.72 -5.65
CA ILE A 117 19.27 -0.21 -5.98
C ILE A 117 19.30 1.31 -5.86
N ALA A 118 18.35 2.01 -6.47
CA ALA A 118 18.26 3.47 -6.34
C ALA A 118 18.08 3.89 -4.87
N PHE A 119 17.27 3.16 -4.10
CA PHE A 119 17.10 3.41 -2.67
C PHE A 119 18.39 3.18 -1.88
N SER A 120 19.15 2.11 -2.16
CA SER A 120 20.40 1.82 -1.45
C SER A 120 21.48 2.88 -1.72
N GLN A 121 21.51 3.44 -2.93
CA GLN A 121 22.37 4.56 -3.30
C GLN A 121 22.00 5.86 -2.57
N ALA A 122 20.70 6.12 -2.37
CA ALA A 122 20.20 7.28 -1.63
C ALA A 122 20.31 7.14 -0.10
N LEU A 123 20.41 5.91 0.41
CA LEU A 123 20.35 5.61 1.85
C LEU A 123 21.42 6.34 2.69
N PRO A 124 22.69 6.51 2.25
CA PRO A 124 23.68 7.28 3.01
C PRO A 124 23.29 8.75 3.20
N GLU A 125 22.68 9.37 2.19
CA GLU A 125 22.20 10.76 2.30
C GLU A 125 21.00 10.86 3.24
N ILE A 126 20.04 9.94 3.12
CA ILE A 126 18.87 9.86 4.02
C ILE A 126 19.34 9.72 5.46
N ARG A 127 20.27 8.82 5.75
CA ARG A 127 20.81 8.61 7.10
C ARG A 127 21.55 9.84 7.64
N ARG A 128 22.36 10.51 6.81
CA ARG A 128 22.99 11.79 7.20
C ARG A 128 21.96 12.84 7.58
N ARG A 129 20.88 12.96 6.80
CA ARG A 129 19.80 13.91 7.09
C ARG A 129 19.05 13.56 8.37
N ILE A 130 18.77 12.27 8.60
CA ILE A 130 18.15 11.80 9.85
C ILE A 130 19.02 12.20 11.06
N GLU A 131 20.33 11.94 11.01
CA GLU A 131 21.21 12.25 12.13
C GLU A 131 21.31 13.76 12.43
N HIS A 132 21.34 14.57 11.38
CA HIS A 132 21.26 16.03 11.48
C HIS A 132 19.94 16.48 12.11
N ASP A 133 18.80 16.00 11.62
CA ASP A 133 17.49 16.45 12.10
C ASP A 133 17.23 15.97 13.55
N LEU A 134 17.76 14.81 13.93
CA LEU A 134 17.76 14.35 15.32
C LEU A 134 18.62 15.24 16.24
N SER A 135 19.54 16.08 15.73
CA SER A 135 20.44 16.91 16.56
C SER A 135 19.87 18.30 16.84
N LEU A 136 18.80 18.68 16.13
CA LEU A 136 18.13 19.97 16.30
C LEU A 136 17.69 20.20 17.75
N HIS A 137 17.79 21.44 18.23
CA HIS A 137 17.27 21.80 19.55
C HIS A 137 15.73 21.73 19.57
N GLY A 138 15.13 21.48 20.73
CA GLY A 138 13.66 21.41 20.88
C GLY A 138 13.02 20.13 20.31
N LEU A 139 11.74 20.23 19.92
CA LEU A 139 10.98 19.20 19.18
C LEU A 139 10.39 19.77 17.87
N PRO A 140 11.21 20.31 16.96
CA PRO A 140 10.71 20.76 15.67
C PRO A 140 10.20 19.56 14.86
N LYS A 141 9.28 19.82 13.92
CA LYS A 141 8.68 18.79 13.04
C LYS A 141 9.72 17.86 12.41
N GLN A 142 10.84 18.41 11.94
CA GLN A 142 11.94 17.68 11.32
C GLN A 142 12.53 16.62 12.26
N LYS A 143 12.74 16.97 13.54
CA LYS A 143 13.25 16.04 14.55
C LYS A 143 12.26 14.90 14.82
N VAL A 144 10.96 15.21 14.90
CA VAL A 144 9.92 14.19 15.11
C VAL A 144 9.86 13.24 13.91
N LEU A 145 9.88 13.77 12.68
CA LEU A 145 9.93 12.96 11.46
C LEU A 145 11.19 12.08 11.41
N ALA A 146 12.36 12.63 11.72
CA ALA A 146 13.60 11.86 11.78
C ALA A 146 13.54 10.75 12.84
N THR A 147 12.87 11.00 13.97
CA THR A 147 12.62 10.00 15.03
C THR A 147 11.72 8.88 14.52
N VAL A 148 10.62 9.20 13.84
CA VAL A 148 9.72 8.20 13.23
C VAL A 148 10.49 7.36 12.19
N LEU A 149 11.26 7.98 11.30
CA LEU A 149 12.06 7.27 10.29
C LEU A 149 13.12 6.36 10.93
N LYS A 150 13.81 6.84 11.98
CA LYS A 150 14.82 6.06 12.68
C LYS A 150 14.22 4.87 13.43
N LEU A 151 13.09 5.08 14.12
CA LEU A 151 12.36 4.00 14.77
C LEU A 151 11.86 2.99 13.74
N MET A 152 11.37 3.43 12.58
CA MET A 152 10.96 2.54 11.49
C MET A 152 12.12 1.67 10.98
N GLU A 153 13.32 2.25 10.84
CA GLU A 153 14.53 1.51 10.47
C GLU A 153 14.89 0.43 11.51
N LEU A 154 14.86 0.78 12.80
CA LEU A 154 15.29 -0.11 13.89
C LEU A 154 14.24 -1.18 14.25
N THR A 155 12.96 -0.84 14.19
CA THR A 155 11.86 -1.68 14.69
C THR A 155 11.08 -2.38 13.59
N ARG A 156 11.14 -1.86 12.35
CA ARG A 156 10.28 -2.25 11.21
C ARG A 156 8.79 -2.08 11.49
N ILE A 157 8.41 -1.31 12.52
CA ILE A 157 7.02 -0.94 12.78
C ILE A 157 6.52 -0.13 11.58
N ARG A 158 5.28 -0.39 11.17
CA ARG A 158 4.66 0.33 10.06
C ARG A 158 4.37 1.77 10.48
N VAL A 159 4.29 2.66 9.48
CA VAL A 159 3.99 4.08 9.71
C VAL A 159 2.74 4.28 10.56
N GLY A 160 1.65 3.55 10.28
CA GLY A 160 0.36 3.74 10.95
C GLY A 160 -0.61 4.53 10.06
N ASN A 161 -1.91 4.40 10.33
CA ASN A 161 -2.97 5.08 9.60
C ASN A 161 -4.15 5.31 10.55
N GLU A 162 -4.58 6.57 10.67
CA GLU A 162 -5.59 6.99 11.65
C GLU A 162 -6.95 6.31 11.44
N GLU A 163 -7.35 6.07 10.19
CA GLU A 163 -8.59 5.35 9.86
C GLU A 163 -8.54 3.91 10.40
N TYR A 164 -7.40 3.23 10.24
CA TYR A 164 -7.24 1.86 10.74
C TYR A 164 -7.07 1.77 12.25
N ALA A 165 -6.47 2.78 12.88
CA ALA A 165 -6.43 2.87 14.34
C ALA A 165 -7.87 2.94 14.90
N LYS A 166 -8.71 3.85 14.38
CA LYS A 166 -10.10 4.03 14.82
C LYS A 166 -11.02 2.85 14.50
N THR A 167 -10.89 2.26 13.31
CA THR A 167 -11.84 1.24 12.83
C THR A 167 -11.47 -0.20 13.17
N ASN A 168 -10.18 -0.49 13.38
CA ASN A 168 -9.70 -1.85 13.60
C ASN A 168 -8.83 -1.99 14.85
N ASN A 169 -8.68 -0.95 15.68
CA ASN A 169 -7.75 -0.92 16.82
C ASN A 169 -6.37 -1.46 16.43
N SER A 170 -5.87 -0.98 15.28
CA SER A 170 -4.61 -1.41 14.67
C SER A 170 -3.68 -0.21 14.54
N TYR A 171 -2.55 -0.25 15.25
CA TYR A 171 -1.65 0.88 15.42
C TYR A 171 -0.34 0.72 14.63
N GLY A 172 0.33 1.85 14.41
CA GLY A 172 1.70 1.97 13.90
C GLY A 172 2.35 3.25 14.45
N LEU A 173 3.60 3.55 14.09
CA LEU A 173 4.42 4.59 14.74
C LEU A 173 3.74 5.95 14.91
N THR A 174 2.93 6.39 13.94
CA THR A 174 2.26 7.70 13.95
C THR A 174 0.86 7.66 14.55
N THR A 175 0.43 6.52 15.08
CA THR A 175 -0.87 6.33 15.74
C THR A 175 -0.72 5.59 17.07
N LEU A 176 0.50 5.49 17.62
CA LEU A 176 0.68 4.97 18.97
C LEU A 176 0.11 5.97 19.98
N HIS A 177 -0.28 5.44 21.13
CA HIS A 177 -0.80 6.19 22.28
C HIS A 177 0.17 5.96 23.44
N ASP A 178 0.02 6.73 24.52
CA ASP A 178 0.92 6.67 25.67
C ASP A 178 0.98 5.27 26.30
N GLU A 179 -0.14 4.56 26.35
CA GLU A 179 -0.22 3.19 26.87
C GLU A 179 0.60 2.16 26.06
N HIS A 180 0.86 2.46 24.78
CA HIS A 180 1.60 1.56 23.89
C HIS A 180 3.12 1.67 24.04
N VAL A 181 3.63 2.62 24.83
CA VAL A 181 5.05 2.93 24.90
C VAL A 181 5.52 3.07 26.34
N ASN A 182 6.39 2.16 26.76
CA ASN A 182 7.07 2.24 28.04
C ASN A 182 8.55 2.63 27.85
N ILE A 183 9.05 3.56 28.66
CA ILE A 183 10.41 4.11 28.55
C ILE A 183 11.13 3.95 29.89
N THR A 184 12.24 3.20 29.89
CA THR A 184 13.08 2.98 31.07
C THR A 184 14.54 3.27 30.74
N GLY A 185 15.05 4.41 31.24
CA GLY A 185 16.41 4.84 30.94
C GLY A 185 16.64 5.08 29.44
N SER A 186 17.47 4.27 28.80
CA SER A 186 17.71 4.30 27.35
C SER A 186 16.83 3.33 26.55
N LYS A 187 16.02 2.52 27.22
CA LYS A 187 15.16 1.52 26.58
C LYS A 187 13.79 2.10 26.30
N VAL A 188 13.28 1.82 25.09
CA VAL A 188 11.90 2.08 24.66
C VAL A 188 11.27 0.76 24.27
N GLN A 189 10.18 0.40 24.94
CA GLN A 189 9.41 -0.79 24.68
C GLN A 189 8.08 -0.39 24.06
N PHE A 190 7.79 -0.94 22.89
CA PHE A 190 6.55 -0.76 22.15
C PHE A 190 5.69 -2.01 22.30
N GLU A 191 4.47 -1.85 22.81
CA GLU A 191 3.48 -2.92 22.94
C GLU A 191 2.16 -2.45 22.36
N PHE A 192 1.71 -3.07 21.26
CA PHE A 192 0.49 -2.64 20.58
C PHE A 192 -0.04 -3.72 19.64
N ARG A 193 -1.33 -3.61 19.31
CA ARG A 193 -1.97 -4.43 18.28
C ARG A 193 -1.78 -3.79 16.91
N GLY A 194 -1.11 -4.50 15.99
CA GLY A 194 -0.77 -4.03 14.65
C GLY A 194 -1.70 -4.51 13.54
N LYS A 195 -1.23 -4.40 12.30
CA LYS A 195 -1.96 -4.82 11.09
C LYS A 195 -2.42 -6.28 11.20
N SER A 196 -3.67 -6.54 10.79
CA SER A 196 -4.33 -7.85 10.88
C SER A 196 -4.53 -8.34 12.31
N GLY A 197 -4.46 -7.45 13.30
CA GLY A 197 -4.70 -7.77 14.69
C GLY A 197 -3.54 -8.51 15.37
N VAL A 198 -2.34 -8.49 14.79
CA VAL A 198 -1.14 -9.14 15.32
C VAL A 198 -0.55 -8.29 16.45
N ASP A 199 -0.31 -8.89 17.61
CA ASP A 199 0.33 -8.21 18.73
C ASP A 199 1.84 -8.08 18.52
N HIS A 200 2.37 -6.89 18.82
CA HIS A 200 3.77 -6.56 18.71
C HIS A 200 4.33 -6.19 20.09
N ALA A 201 5.49 -6.76 20.44
CA ALA A 201 6.31 -6.36 21.56
C ALA A 201 7.75 -6.16 21.07
N ILE A 202 8.23 -4.91 21.03
CA ILE A 202 9.52 -4.56 20.40
C ILE A 202 10.30 -3.64 21.34
N GLU A 203 11.57 -3.98 21.63
CA GLU A 203 12.47 -3.15 22.42
C GLU A 203 13.52 -2.46 21.52
N VAL A 204 13.79 -1.18 21.78
CA VAL A 204 14.92 -0.43 21.23
C VAL A 204 15.72 0.17 22.37
N SER A 205 17.05 0.02 22.35
CA SER A 205 17.95 0.69 23.28
C SER A 205 18.71 1.81 22.56
N ASP A 206 18.27 3.05 22.77
CA ASP A 206 18.92 4.26 22.26
C ASP A 206 18.56 5.44 23.16
N LYS A 207 19.57 6.00 23.83
CA LYS A 207 19.39 7.10 24.80
C LYS A 207 18.78 8.36 24.17
N ARG A 208 19.11 8.67 22.92
CA ARG A 208 18.62 9.87 22.24
C ARG A 208 17.17 9.68 21.81
N LEU A 209 16.84 8.53 21.23
CA LEU A 209 15.46 8.20 20.85
C LEU A 209 14.57 8.11 22.09
N ALA A 210 14.99 7.42 23.16
CA ALA A 210 14.24 7.36 24.42
C ALA A 210 13.91 8.76 24.94
N LYS A 211 14.89 9.69 24.94
CA LYS A 211 14.66 11.08 25.36
C LYS A 211 13.69 11.82 24.43
N ILE A 212 13.76 11.62 23.12
CA ILE A 212 12.85 12.30 22.18
C ILE A 212 11.43 11.75 22.31
N VAL A 213 11.26 10.44 22.32
CA VAL A 213 9.95 9.78 22.49
C VAL A 213 9.33 10.18 23.83
N LYS A 214 10.11 10.21 24.91
CA LYS A 214 9.61 10.65 26.23
C LYS A 214 9.09 12.08 26.18
N ARG A 215 9.84 13.00 25.55
CA ARG A 215 9.39 14.39 25.39
C ARG A 215 8.15 14.52 24.50
N CYS A 216 7.91 13.62 23.56
CA CYS A 216 6.66 13.59 22.80
C CYS A 216 5.49 13.12 23.67
N GLN A 217 5.70 12.08 24.49
CA GLN A 217 4.71 11.56 25.45
C GLN A 217 4.31 12.60 26.50
N ASP A 218 5.27 13.42 26.95
CA ASP A 218 5.01 14.46 27.95
C ASP A 218 4.26 15.69 27.39
N LEU A 219 3.96 15.74 26.08
CA LEU A 219 3.15 16.81 25.49
C LEU A 219 1.66 16.53 25.74
N PRO A 220 0.87 17.55 26.14
CA PRO A 220 -0.57 17.37 26.32
C PRO A 220 -1.26 17.14 24.97
N GLY A 221 -2.24 16.23 24.92
CA GLY A 221 -3.21 16.16 23.82
C GLY A 221 -3.40 14.82 23.10
N GLN A 222 -2.88 13.69 23.60
CA GLN A 222 -3.21 12.36 23.08
C GLN A 222 -3.46 11.36 24.21
N GLU A 223 -4.72 11.25 24.64
CA GLU A 223 -5.27 10.05 25.31
C GLU A 223 -5.77 9.07 24.25
#